data_AF-A0ABD3PNP0-F1
#
_entry.id   AF-A0ABD3PNP0-F1
#
_cell.length_a   1.000
_cell.length_b   1.000
_cell.length_c   1.000
_cell.angle_alpha   90.00
_cell.angle_beta   90.00
_cell.angle_gamma   90.00
#
_symmetry.space_group_name_H-M   'P 1'
#
loop_
_entity.id
_entity.type
_entity.pdbx_description
1 polymer ?
#
loop_
_entity_poly.entity_id
_entity_poly.type
_entity_poly.pdbx_seq_one_letter_code
_entity_poly.pdbx_strand_id
1 'polypeptide(L)'
;EALSGKLPNNLAAHAFLDYNRNATEPTKYGPDGCIDFSNSAHAGLEDIWCDECALTKVYEANFKHISKADFWIASGKYKAAILAADGLDLKDSFVWGRVDQEDCPGSAERMPEATSCSQVKTVFLDRLGLSYIDAVALIGAHTLGRGDTQFSGEVTTGFGLTRWKNRWCLTKSSLKRSTDALGCLVFDIDTSQGGTFPCCSRTDTLNNNEENPC
;
A
#
# COMPACT_ATOMS: atom_id res chain seq x y z
N GLU A 1 15.60 9.58 14.51
CA GLU A 1 16.05 8.17 14.37
C GLU A 1 15.00 7.12 14.77
N ALA A 2 13.99 7.42 15.59
CA ALA A 2 13.01 6.43 16.10
C ALA A 2 11.96 5.86 15.10
N LEU A 3 11.97 6.26 13.82
CA LEU A 3 10.99 5.82 12.80
C LEU A 3 11.64 5.01 11.65
N SER A 4 12.81 4.42 11.89
CA SER A 4 13.68 3.86 10.85
C SER A 4 13.27 2.49 10.32
N GLY A 5 12.32 1.79 10.95
CA GLY A 5 11.93 0.43 10.55
C GLY A 5 10.44 0.20 10.29
N LYS A 6 9.57 1.04 10.85
CA LYS A 6 8.11 0.90 10.80
C LYS A 6 7.52 2.21 10.32
N LEU A 7 6.87 2.19 9.16
CA LEU A 7 6.51 3.41 8.42
C LEU A 7 5.04 3.75 8.64
N PRO A 8 4.69 5.00 9.03
CA PRO A 8 3.31 5.48 9.05
C PRO A 8 2.55 5.29 7.73
N ASN A 9 3.27 5.12 6.61
CA ASN A 9 2.70 4.75 5.31
C ASN A 9 1.95 3.42 5.35
N ASN A 10 2.43 2.42 6.11
CA ASN A 10 1.74 1.13 6.21
C ASN A 10 0.43 1.26 6.99
N LEU A 11 0.46 2.01 8.11
CA LEU A 11 -0.75 2.31 8.88
C LEU A 11 -1.78 3.04 8.01
N ALA A 12 -1.35 4.09 7.30
CA ALA A 12 -2.23 4.84 6.40
C ALA A 12 -2.76 3.98 5.24
N ALA A 13 -1.95 3.07 4.70
CA ALA A 13 -2.37 2.17 3.64
C ALA A 13 -3.44 1.18 4.10
N HIS A 14 -3.20 0.49 5.22
CA HIS A 14 -4.14 -0.46 5.78
C HIS A 14 -5.46 0.24 6.18
N ALA A 15 -5.37 1.50 6.63
CA ALA A 15 -6.53 2.32 6.91
C ALA A 15 -7.36 2.72 5.68
N PHE A 16 -6.90 2.59 4.42
CA PHE A 16 -7.77 2.91 3.26
C PHE A 16 -8.10 1.69 2.40
N LEU A 17 -7.33 0.61 2.51
CA LEU A 17 -7.45 -0.58 1.66
C LEU A 17 -8.70 -1.44 1.95
N ASP A 18 -9.34 -1.22 3.09
CA ASP A 18 -10.60 -1.86 3.48
C ASP A 18 -11.86 -1.14 2.95
N TYR A 19 -11.69 0.02 2.30
CA TYR A 19 -12.79 0.77 1.69
C TYR A 19 -13.52 -0.07 0.63
N ASN A 20 -14.85 0.01 0.61
CA ASN A 20 -15.68 -0.60 -0.41
C ASN A 20 -16.72 0.36 -0.99
N ARG A 21 -16.48 0.81 -2.24
CA ARG A 21 -17.41 1.69 -2.96
C ARG A 21 -18.78 1.08 -3.20
N ASN A 22 -18.88 -0.25 -3.20
CA ASN A 22 -20.12 -0.99 -3.44
C ASN A 22 -20.85 -1.34 -2.13
N ALA A 23 -20.24 -1.10 -0.96
CA ALA A 23 -20.91 -1.28 0.32
C ALA A 23 -21.81 -0.06 0.65
N THR A 24 -22.75 -0.27 1.55
CA THR A 24 -23.59 0.80 2.12
C THR A 24 -23.00 1.27 3.44
N GLU A 25 -23.27 2.53 3.80
CA GLU A 25 -22.96 3.03 5.14
C GLU A 25 -23.64 2.16 6.21
N PRO A 26 -23.02 1.94 7.38
CA PRO A 26 -21.69 2.43 7.81
C PRO A 26 -20.55 1.47 7.46
N THR A 27 -20.75 0.52 6.55
CA THR A 27 -19.80 -0.58 6.26
C THR A 27 -18.91 -0.31 5.06
N LYS A 28 -18.90 0.92 4.55
CA LYS A 28 -17.96 1.32 3.51
C LYS A 28 -16.51 1.26 3.99
N TYR A 29 -16.28 1.55 5.27
CA TYR A 29 -14.95 1.68 5.88
C TYR A 29 -14.05 2.61 5.07
N GLY A 30 -12.73 2.36 5.07
CA GLY A 30 -11.75 3.27 4.52
C GLY A 30 -11.10 4.10 5.63
N PRO A 31 -10.57 5.29 5.32
CA PRO A 31 -9.78 6.07 6.28
C PRO A 31 -10.69 6.70 7.33
N ASP A 32 -11.16 5.89 8.26
CA ASP A 32 -12.15 6.20 9.29
C ASP A 32 -11.58 6.00 10.70
N GLY A 33 -10.27 5.83 10.85
CA GLY A 33 -9.64 5.73 12.17
C GLY A 33 -9.90 4.41 12.90
N CYS A 34 -10.46 3.42 12.22
CA CYS A 34 -10.65 2.07 12.73
C CYS A 34 -9.76 1.05 12.00
N ILE A 35 -9.06 0.22 12.78
CA ILE A 35 -8.28 -0.92 12.30
C ILE A 35 -8.49 -2.04 13.30
N ASP A 36 -8.85 -3.23 12.81
CA ASP A 36 -8.83 -4.44 13.63
C ASP A 36 -7.39 -4.93 13.81
N PHE A 37 -6.71 -4.49 14.88
CA PHE A 37 -5.35 -4.90 15.20
C PHE A 37 -5.21 -6.37 15.59
N SER A 38 -6.33 -7.08 15.83
CA SER A 38 -6.30 -8.50 16.18
C SER A 38 -6.15 -9.41 14.96
N ASN A 39 -6.45 -8.89 13.76
CA ASN A 39 -6.37 -9.65 12.52
C ASN A 39 -4.92 -9.73 12.00
N SER A 40 -4.51 -10.91 11.53
CA SER A 40 -3.16 -11.14 10.99
C SER A 40 -2.82 -10.28 9.77
N ALA A 41 -3.82 -9.82 9.01
CA ALA A 41 -3.60 -8.89 7.90
C ALA A 41 -3.03 -7.54 8.35
N HIS A 42 -3.13 -7.21 9.64
CA HIS A 42 -2.66 -5.97 10.26
C HIS A 42 -1.48 -6.18 11.21
N ALA A 43 -0.87 -7.36 11.20
CA ALA A 43 0.24 -7.69 12.09
C ALA A 43 1.40 -6.68 11.98
N GLY A 44 1.91 -6.23 13.12
CA GLY A 44 2.97 -5.23 13.25
C GLY A 44 2.49 -3.78 13.24
N LEU A 45 1.21 -3.50 12.98
CA LEU A 45 0.64 -2.15 13.10
C LEU A 45 0.44 -1.73 14.56
N GLU A 46 0.28 -2.69 15.48
CA GLU A 46 0.27 -2.49 16.92
C GLU A 46 1.56 -1.84 17.42
N ASP A 47 2.68 -2.05 16.73
CA ASP A 47 3.95 -1.41 17.07
C ASP A 47 4.09 0.02 16.52
N ILE A 48 3.15 0.46 15.68
CA ILE A 48 3.07 1.82 15.14
C ILE A 48 2.05 2.63 15.94
N TRP A 49 0.92 2.01 16.29
CA TRP A 49 -0.19 2.63 16.99
C TRP A 49 -0.54 1.85 18.28
N CYS A 50 0.14 2.22 19.35
CA CYS A 50 -0.05 1.74 20.72
C CYS A 50 0.08 2.88 21.73
N ASP A 51 -0.35 2.69 22.98
CA ASP A 51 -0.29 3.72 24.03
C ASP A 51 1.11 4.33 24.21
N GLU A 52 2.15 3.49 24.09
CA GLU A 52 3.54 3.91 24.30
C GLU A 52 4.26 4.34 23.01
N CYS A 53 3.63 4.15 21.85
CA CYS A 53 4.21 4.38 20.54
C CYS A 53 4.41 5.89 20.29
N ALA A 54 5.53 6.23 19.64
CA ALA A 54 5.89 7.62 19.39
C ALA A 54 4.82 8.37 18.57
N LEU A 55 4.21 7.69 17.59
CA LEU A 55 3.17 8.29 16.74
C LEU A 55 1.89 8.60 17.55
N THR A 56 1.44 7.66 18.39
CA THR A 56 0.31 7.84 19.30
C THR A 56 0.58 8.96 20.29
N LYS A 57 1.75 9.01 20.92
CA LYS A 57 2.10 10.09 21.87
C LYS A 57 2.06 11.48 21.22
N VAL A 58 2.53 11.59 19.96
CA VAL A 58 2.45 12.85 19.22
C VAL A 58 0.99 13.25 18.97
N TYR A 59 0.14 12.29 18.57
CA TYR A 59 -1.30 12.51 18.42
C TYR A 59 -1.94 12.97 19.73
N GLU A 60 -1.74 12.20 20.79
CA GLU A 60 -2.33 12.41 22.10
C GLU A 60 -1.95 13.76 22.71
N ALA A 61 -0.71 14.21 22.49
CA ALA A 61 -0.21 15.46 23.04
C ALA A 61 -0.55 16.69 22.19
N ASN A 62 -0.63 16.56 20.87
CA ASN A 62 -0.66 17.73 19.97
C ASN A 62 -1.85 17.76 19.00
N PHE A 63 -2.45 16.62 18.68
CA PHE A 63 -3.41 16.48 17.57
C PHE A 63 -4.75 15.85 17.96
N LYS A 64 -5.07 15.66 19.25
CA LYS A 64 -6.40 15.18 19.69
C LYS A 64 -7.60 16.02 19.23
N HIS A 65 -7.36 17.23 18.76
CA HIS A 65 -8.40 18.11 18.23
C HIS A 65 -8.79 17.77 16.78
N ILE A 66 -8.09 16.83 16.12
CA ILE A 66 -8.47 16.21 14.84
C ILE A 66 -8.72 14.71 15.03
N SER A 67 -9.45 14.10 14.11
CA SER A 67 -9.72 12.66 14.12
C SER A 67 -8.43 11.84 13.95
N LYS A 68 -8.41 10.62 14.52
CA LYS A 68 -7.35 9.63 14.25
C LYS A 68 -7.25 9.38 12.75
N ALA A 69 -8.40 9.28 12.08
CA ALA A 69 -8.53 9.12 10.65
C ALA A 69 -7.73 10.17 9.85
N ASP A 70 -7.90 11.47 10.16
CA ASP A 70 -7.13 12.52 9.50
C ASP A 70 -5.65 12.46 9.89
N PHE A 71 -5.35 12.20 11.16
CA PHE A 71 -3.97 12.14 11.64
C PHE A 71 -3.15 11.02 10.98
N TRP A 72 -3.72 9.82 10.82
CA TRP A 72 -3.03 8.69 10.18
C TRP A 72 -2.72 8.98 8.71
N ILE A 73 -3.70 9.49 7.95
CA ILE A 73 -3.49 9.83 6.54
C ILE A 73 -2.51 10.99 6.39
N ALA A 74 -2.60 12.02 7.23
CA ALA A 74 -1.65 13.14 7.24
C ALA A 74 -0.22 12.65 7.55
N SER A 75 -0.06 11.72 8.49
CA SER A 75 1.22 11.15 8.88
C SER A 75 1.86 10.32 7.77
N GLY A 76 1.09 9.43 7.14
CA GLY A 76 1.56 8.64 5.99
C GLY A 76 1.95 9.51 4.80
N LYS A 77 1.15 10.55 4.54
CA LYS A 77 1.38 11.54 3.49
C LYS A 77 2.64 12.37 3.72
N TYR A 78 2.82 12.88 4.94
CA TYR A 78 4.02 13.61 5.35
C TYR A 78 5.27 12.74 5.21
N LYS A 79 5.18 11.48 5.62
CA LYS A 79 6.28 10.53 5.46
C LYS A 79 6.58 10.24 3.99
N ALA A 80 5.58 10.05 3.14
CA ALA A 80 5.78 9.92 1.69
C ALA A 80 6.51 11.13 1.08
N ALA A 81 6.08 12.34 1.45
CA ALA A 81 6.69 13.58 0.98
C ALA A 81 8.18 13.73 1.39
N ILE A 82 8.52 13.39 2.64
CA ILE A 82 9.93 13.42 3.11
C ILE A 82 10.78 12.37 2.40
N LEU A 83 10.21 11.20 2.14
CA LEU A 83 10.94 10.10 1.51
C LEU A 83 11.13 10.31 0.01
N ALA A 84 10.25 11.07 -0.64
CA ALA A 84 10.36 11.40 -2.06
C ALA A 84 11.67 12.15 -2.34
N ALA A 85 12.47 11.62 -3.26
CA ALA A 85 13.73 12.25 -3.65
C ALA A 85 13.53 13.62 -4.34
N ASP A 86 12.38 13.81 -4.98
CA ASP A 86 12.14 14.88 -5.96
C ASP A 86 11.09 15.91 -5.49
N GLY A 87 10.78 15.96 -4.18
CA GLY A 87 9.89 16.99 -3.63
C GLY A 87 8.43 16.79 -4.00
N LEU A 88 7.90 15.57 -3.86
CA LEU A 88 6.48 15.29 -4.01
C LEU A 88 5.68 16.16 -3.03
N ASP A 89 5.16 17.28 -3.50
CA ASP A 89 4.34 18.18 -2.71
C ASP A 89 2.92 17.65 -2.65
N LEU A 90 2.61 17.03 -1.52
CA LEU A 90 1.26 16.55 -1.26
C LEU A 90 0.49 17.52 -0.35
N LYS A 91 1.07 18.62 0.12
CA LYS A 91 0.46 19.44 1.18
C LYS A 91 -0.94 19.94 0.77
N ASP A 92 -1.04 20.48 -0.44
CA ASP A 92 -2.28 21.11 -0.92
C ASP A 92 -3.36 20.11 -1.33
N SER A 93 -3.03 18.82 -1.47
CA SER A 93 -4.00 17.77 -1.76
C SER A 93 -4.61 17.13 -0.51
N PHE A 94 -4.30 17.63 0.70
CA PHE A 94 -4.86 17.05 1.93
C PHE A 94 -6.19 17.73 2.26
N VAL A 95 -7.24 16.92 2.25
CA VAL A 95 -8.57 17.33 2.70
C VAL A 95 -8.83 16.71 4.07
N TRP A 96 -9.30 17.53 4.99
CA TRP A 96 -9.62 17.20 6.39
C TRP A 96 -11.12 16.98 6.55
N GLY A 97 -11.54 16.40 7.67
CA GLY A 97 -12.95 16.18 8.00
C GLY A 97 -13.36 14.71 8.01
N ARG A 98 -12.41 13.77 8.03
CA ARG A 98 -12.72 12.36 8.27
C ARG A 98 -13.24 12.20 9.69
N VAL A 99 -14.25 11.36 9.85
CA VAL A 99 -14.86 11.06 11.15
C VAL A 99 -14.34 9.73 11.63
N ASP A 100 -13.96 9.66 12.90
CA ASP A 100 -13.54 8.39 13.50
C ASP A 100 -14.72 7.45 13.65
N GLN A 101 -14.49 6.19 13.32
CA GLN A 101 -15.35 5.06 13.58
C GLN A 101 -14.73 4.22 14.70
N GLU A 102 -15.56 3.78 15.63
CA GLU A 102 -15.10 2.99 16.79
C GLU A 102 -14.94 1.51 16.43
N ASP A 103 -15.85 0.97 15.59
CA ASP A 103 -15.92 -0.45 15.26
C ASP A 103 -15.95 -0.68 13.74
N CYS A 104 -15.10 -1.58 13.26
CA CYS A 104 -14.94 -1.94 11.84
C CYS A 104 -14.95 -3.47 11.65
N PRO A 105 -16.05 -4.16 11.99
CA PRO A 105 -16.12 -5.61 11.88
C PRO A 105 -16.02 -6.07 10.42
N GLY A 106 -15.16 -7.04 10.14
CA GLY A 106 -15.04 -7.55 8.77
C GLY A 106 -14.20 -6.67 7.84
N SER A 107 -13.49 -5.66 8.36
CA SER A 107 -12.69 -4.75 7.54
C SER A 107 -11.37 -5.37 7.10
N ALA A 108 -10.71 -6.11 7.99
CA ALA A 108 -9.41 -6.73 7.72
C ALA A 108 -9.47 -7.83 6.64
N GLU A 109 -10.60 -8.50 6.50
CA GLU A 109 -10.89 -9.52 5.47
C GLU A 109 -10.94 -8.92 4.05
N ARG A 110 -10.89 -7.59 3.94
CA ARG A 110 -10.82 -6.88 2.67
C ARG A 110 -9.37 -6.65 2.25
N MET A 111 -8.38 -6.87 3.09
CA MET A 111 -6.99 -6.65 2.69
C MET A 111 -6.59 -7.55 1.50
N PRO A 112 -5.78 -7.05 0.55
CA PRO A 112 -5.28 -7.86 -0.55
C PRO A 112 -4.37 -8.96 0.00
N GLU A 113 -4.62 -10.19 -0.41
CA GLU A 113 -3.71 -11.30 -0.15
C GLU A 113 -2.53 -11.30 -1.14
N ALA A 114 -1.37 -11.80 -0.73
CA ALA A 114 -0.20 -11.94 -1.59
C ALA A 114 -0.28 -13.15 -2.55
N THR A 115 -1.44 -13.81 -2.66
CA THR A 115 -1.61 -15.12 -3.29
C THR A 115 -1.88 -15.05 -4.81
N SER A 116 -2.45 -13.96 -5.33
CA SER A 116 -2.79 -13.89 -6.75
C SER A 116 -2.85 -12.47 -7.35
N CYS A 117 -2.65 -12.38 -8.66
CA CYS A 117 -2.86 -11.17 -9.45
C CYS A 117 -4.31 -10.69 -9.46
N SER A 118 -5.28 -11.60 -9.28
CA SER A 118 -6.70 -11.24 -9.25
C SER A 118 -7.03 -10.32 -8.06
N GLN A 119 -6.25 -10.37 -6.97
CA GLN A 119 -6.38 -9.45 -5.84
C GLN A 119 -6.17 -7.98 -6.26
N VAL A 120 -5.32 -7.71 -7.26
CA VAL A 120 -5.13 -6.35 -7.77
C VAL A 120 -6.44 -5.80 -8.36
N LYS A 121 -7.09 -6.58 -9.21
CA LYS A 121 -8.40 -6.19 -9.78
C LYS A 121 -9.47 -6.11 -8.69
N THR A 122 -9.59 -7.14 -7.85
CA THR A 122 -10.65 -7.22 -6.84
C THR A 122 -10.56 -6.09 -5.82
N VAL A 123 -9.37 -5.81 -5.29
CA VAL A 123 -9.19 -4.76 -4.28
C VAL A 123 -9.14 -3.39 -4.93
N PHE A 124 -8.19 -3.13 -5.84
CA PHE A 124 -7.96 -1.77 -6.31
C PHE A 124 -9.04 -1.30 -7.28
N LEU A 125 -9.46 -2.12 -8.24
CA LEU A 125 -10.41 -1.69 -9.27
C LEU A 125 -11.86 -1.88 -8.80
N ASP A 126 -12.23 -3.09 -8.41
CA ASP A 126 -13.63 -3.42 -8.14
C ASP A 126 -14.09 -2.74 -6.84
N ARG A 127 -13.26 -2.79 -5.79
CA ARG A 127 -13.60 -2.31 -4.45
C ARG A 127 -13.23 -0.84 -4.20
N LEU A 128 -11.99 -0.43 -4.46
CA LEU A 128 -11.57 0.96 -4.26
C LEU A 128 -12.03 1.89 -5.40
N GLY A 129 -12.29 1.34 -6.59
CA GLY A 129 -12.69 2.12 -7.75
C GLY A 129 -11.53 2.85 -8.44
N LEU A 130 -10.31 2.38 -8.24
CA LEU A 130 -9.10 2.92 -8.84
C LEU A 130 -8.87 2.35 -10.24
N SER A 131 -8.01 2.99 -11.02
CA SER A 131 -7.52 2.44 -12.29
C SER A 131 -6.34 1.48 -12.06
N TYR A 132 -5.94 0.72 -13.10
CA TYR A 132 -4.69 -0.03 -13.06
C TYR A 132 -3.47 0.88 -12.87
N ILE A 133 -3.50 2.10 -13.40
CA ILE A 133 -2.40 3.08 -13.23
C ILE A 133 -2.25 3.43 -11.74
N ASP A 134 -3.37 3.71 -11.06
CA ASP A 134 -3.37 4.00 -9.63
C ASP A 134 -2.92 2.79 -8.81
N ALA A 135 -3.39 1.58 -9.15
CA ALA A 135 -3.01 0.35 -8.48
C ALA A 135 -1.50 0.10 -8.56
N VAL A 136 -0.90 0.23 -9.75
CA VAL A 136 0.55 0.09 -9.94
C VAL A 136 1.31 1.17 -9.17
N ALA A 137 0.84 2.41 -9.19
CA ALA A 137 1.46 3.51 -8.44
C ALA A 137 1.45 3.23 -6.93
N LEU A 138 0.35 2.70 -6.38
CA LEU A 138 0.22 2.35 -4.97
C LEU A 138 1.06 1.14 -4.58
N ILE A 139 1.08 0.07 -5.38
CA ILE A 139 1.92 -1.12 -5.15
C ILE A 139 3.41 -0.73 -5.17
N GLY A 140 3.80 0.27 -5.97
CA GLY A 140 5.14 0.85 -5.98
C GLY A 140 5.61 1.39 -4.62
N ALA A 141 4.70 1.64 -3.67
CA ALA A 141 5.05 2.00 -2.29
C ALA A 141 5.88 0.91 -1.58
N HIS A 142 5.81 -0.35 -2.02
CA HIS A 142 6.69 -1.42 -1.55
C HIS A 142 8.18 -1.21 -1.87
N THR A 143 8.54 -0.14 -2.58
CA THR A 143 9.93 0.35 -2.61
C THR A 143 10.42 0.88 -1.26
N LEU A 144 9.50 1.22 -0.36
CA LEU A 144 9.79 1.68 0.98
C LEU A 144 9.62 0.56 2.01
N GLY A 145 10.62 0.39 2.87
CA GLY A 145 10.55 -0.57 3.95
C GLY A 145 10.88 -2.00 3.52
N ARG A 146 10.37 -2.98 4.28
CA ARG A 146 10.61 -4.42 4.08
C ARG A 146 9.43 -5.21 4.65
N GLY A 147 9.16 -6.38 4.09
CA GLY A 147 8.38 -7.41 4.78
C GLY A 147 9.19 -8.01 5.93
N ASP A 148 8.49 -8.41 6.97
CA ASP A 148 9.06 -9.07 8.14
C ASP A 148 8.38 -10.43 8.32
N THR A 149 9.18 -11.50 8.41
CA THR A 149 8.66 -12.86 8.55
C THR A 149 7.84 -13.06 9.81
N GLN A 150 8.06 -12.23 10.83
CA GLN A 150 7.28 -12.27 12.06
C GLN A 150 5.84 -11.78 11.85
N PHE A 151 5.59 -10.95 10.84
CA PHE A 151 4.27 -10.36 10.57
C PHE A 151 3.57 -10.99 9.38
N SER A 152 4.28 -11.18 8.25
CA SER A 152 3.66 -11.68 7.00
C SER A 152 4.06 -13.11 6.65
N GLY A 153 4.94 -13.75 7.43
CA GLY A 153 5.52 -15.06 7.07
C GLY A 153 6.52 -15.02 5.91
N GLU A 154 6.73 -13.85 5.29
CA GLU A 154 7.59 -13.66 4.12
C GLU A 154 8.69 -12.64 4.38
N VAL A 155 9.93 -12.94 3.97
CA VAL A 155 10.98 -11.92 3.82
C VAL A 155 10.81 -11.27 2.44
N THR A 156 10.02 -10.21 2.33
CA THR A 156 10.03 -9.40 1.11
C THR A 156 11.01 -8.25 1.27
N THR A 157 12.15 -8.31 0.58
CA THR A 157 13.02 -7.14 0.45
C THR A 157 12.40 -6.20 -0.57
N GLY A 158 11.50 -5.32 -0.13
CA GLY A 158 11.17 -4.07 -0.80
C GLY A 158 12.37 -3.13 -0.86
N PHE A 159 13.51 -3.61 -1.37
CA PHE A 159 14.86 -3.06 -1.26
C PHE A 159 15.35 -2.56 0.14
N GLY A 160 14.52 -2.57 1.20
CA GLY A 160 14.90 -1.96 2.48
C GLY A 160 15.23 -0.48 2.35
N LEU A 161 14.74 0.21 1.31
CA LEU A 161 15.13 1.60 1.07
C LEU A 161 14.41 2.51 2.06
N THR A 162 15.21 3.36 2.69
CA THR A 162 14.75 4.48 3.51
C THR A 162 14.46 5.73 2.68
N ARG A 163 14.33 5.61 1.35
CA ARG A 163 14.09 6.73 0.42
C ARG A 163 13.37 6.28 -0.84
N TRP A 164 12.37 7.05 -1.28
CA TRP A 164 11.61 6.80 -2.50
C TRP A 164 12.52 6.95 -3.72
N LYS A 165 12.56 5.93 -4.56
CA LYS A 165 13.23 5.96 -5.87
C LYS A 165 12.40 5.14 -6.84
N ASN A 166 12.42 5.50 -8.13
CA ASN A 166 11.81 4.72 -9.22
C ASN A 166 12.54 3.39 -9.50
N ARG A 167 13.27 2.85 -8.51
CA ARG A 167 14.19 1.72 -8.67
C ARG A 167 13.46 0.37 -8.68
N TRP A 168 12.21 0.31 -8.19
CA TRP A 168 11.37 -0.87 -8.37
C TRP A 168 11.25 -1.25 -9.83
N CYS A 169 11.25 -0.26 -10.73
CA CYS A 169 11.12 -0.40 -12.19
C CYS A 169 12.37 -0.89 -12.91
N LEU A 170 13.55 -0.87 -12.28
CA LEU A 170 14.82 -1.07 -12.97
C LEU A 170 15.54 -2.40 -12.68
N THR A 171 15.16 -3.14 -11.65
CA THR A 171 16.04 -4.23 -11.13
C THR A 171 15.62 -5.65 -11.48
N LYS A 172 14.34 -5.95 -11.75
CA LYS A 172 13.96 -7.27 -12.30
C LYS A 172 14.35 -7.45 -13.77
N SER A 173 14.68 -6.38 -14.51
CA SER A 173 15.18 -6.43 -15.88
C SER A 173 16.70 -6.65 -15.98
N SER A 174 17.43 -6.70 -14.85
CA SER A 174 18.89 -6.71 -14.85
C SER A 174 19.52 -8.11 -14.89
N LEU A 175 19.10 -8.94 -15.85
CA LEU A 175 19.92 -10.03 -16.39
C LEU A 175 19.95 -9.93 -17.93
N LYS A 176 21.01 -9.26 -18.40
CA LYS A 176 21.55 -9.08 -19.78
C LYS A 176 20.98 -7.98 -20.69
N ARG A 177 21.75 -6.87 -20.71
CA ARG A 177 22.11 -5.89 -21.78
C ARG A 177 21.14 -5.66 -22.94
N SER A 178 20.73 -4.40 -23.13
CA SER A 178 21.27 -3.47 -24.16
C SER A 178 20.22 -2.42 -24.55
N THR A 179 20.63 -1.15 -24.51
CA THR A 179 20.14 0.03 -25.26
C THR A 179 18.67 0.46 -25.09
N ASP A 180 18.53 1.61 -24.41
CA ASP A 180 17.55 2.67 -24.66
C ASP A 180 16.06 2.32 -24.74
N ALA A 181 15.47 1.98 -23.59
CA ALA A 181 14.05 2.14 -23.35
C ALA A 181 13.80 2.54 -21.88
N LEU A 182 13.05 3.63 -21.65
CA LEU A 182 12.42 3.92 -20.36
C LEU A 182 11.37 2.82 -20.11
N GLY A 183 11.75 1.76 -19.39
CA GLY A 183 10.87 0.64 -19.06
C GLY A 183 10.51 0.63 -17.57
N CYS A 184 9.23 0.78 -17.25
CA CYS A 184 8.66 0.43 -15.94
C CYS A 184 8.36 -1.08 -15.90
N LEU A 185 8.48 -1.70 -14.72
CA LEU A 185 8.51 -3.15 -14.61
C LEU A 185 7.17 -3.85 -14.87
N VAL A 186 7.33 -4.91 -15.66
CA VAL A 186 6.47 -6.08 -15.83
C VAL A 186 6.55 -6.96 -14.56
N PHE A 187 5.40 -7.35 -14.02
CA PHE A 187 5.29 -8.25 -12.87
C PHE A 187 5.61 -9.70 -13.29
N ASP A 188 6.77 -10.22 -12.90
CA ASP A 188 7.06 -11.67 -13.03
C ASP A 188 6.70 -12.38 -11.72
N ILE A 189 5.51 -12.97 -11.62
CA ILE A 189 5.15 -13.86 -10.48
C ILE A 189 5.37 -15.30 -10.96
N ASP A 190 6.20 -16.05 -10.25
CA ASP A 190 6.54 -17.45 -10.56
C ASP A 190 5.26 -18.31 -10.64
N THR A 191 4.96 -18.82 -11.84
CA THR A 191 3.75 -19.60 -12.17
C THR A 191 3.92 -21.09 -11.92
N SER A 192 4.69 -21.49 -10.90
CA SER A 192 4.91 -22.91 -10.58
C SER A 192 3.64 -23.71 -10.24
N GLN A 193 2.46 -23.08 -10.15
CA GLN A 193 1.17 -23.76 -10.01
C GLN A 193 0.13 -23.31 -11.05
N GLY A 194 0.32 -23.70 -12.32
CA GLY A 194 -0.73 -24.28 -13.19
C GLY A 194 -2.05 -23.54 -13.42
N GLY A 195 -2.17 -22.25 -13.12
CA GLY A 195 -3.37 -21.43 -13.37
C GLY A 195 -3.10 -20.38 -14.42
N THR A 196 -3.75 -20.50 -15.59
CA THR A 196 -3.75 -19.49 -16.65
C THR A 196 -4.46 -18.23 -16.18
N PHE A 197 -3.69 -17.21 -15.79
CA PHE A 197 -3.81 -15.77 -16.05
C PHE A 197 -2.73 -15.06 -15.21
N PRO A 198 -1.52 -14.83 -15.73
CA PRO A 198 -0.47 -14.19 -14.96
C PRO A 198 -0.57 -12.67 -15.14
N CYS A 199 -0.20 -11.91 -14.13
CA CYS A 199 0.30 -10.57 -14.36
C CYS A 199 1.32 -10.66 -15.50
N CYS A 200 1.13 -9.84 -16.53
CA CYS A 200 1.71 -9.99 -17.87
C CYS A 200 3.13 -10.56 -17.89
N SER A 201 3.35 -11.63 -18.65
CA SER A 201 4.70 -12.04 -18.99
C SER A 201 5.32 -11.04 -19.98
N ARG A 202 6.64 -11.06 -20.15
CA ARG A 202 7.32 -10.30 -21.21
C ARG A 202 6.77 -10.62 -22.61
N THR A 203 6.21 -11.81 -22.81
CA THR A 203 5.62 -12.26 -24.08
C THR A 203 4.26 -11.60 -24.34
N ASP A 204 3.49 -11.30 -23.29
CA ASP A 204 2.14 -10.74 -23.41
C ASP A 204 2.16 -9.27 -23.85
N THR A 205 3.18 -8.50 -23.43
CA THR A 205 3.37 -7.10 -23.85
C THR A 205 3.64 -6.91 -25.34
N LEU A 206 4.04 -7.97 -26.05
CA LEU A 206 4.27 -7.92 -27.50
C LEU A 206 3.00 -8.20 -28.31
N ASN A 207 1.92 -8.67 -27.66
CA ASN A 207 0.68 -9.11 -28.30
C ASN A 207 -0.58 -8.43 -27.70
N ASN A 208 -0.43 -7.24 -27.09
CA ASN A 208 -1.53 -6.49 -26.50
C ASN A 208 -2.67 -6.29 -27.52
N ASN A 209 -3.84 -6.83 -27.20
CA ASN A 209 -5.07 -6.65 -27.95
C ASN A 209 -6.22 -6.38 -26.97
N GLU A 210 -7.37 -5.92 -27.48
CA GLU A 210 -8.54 -5.56 -26.65
C GLU A 210 -9.05 -6.72 -25.76
N GLU A 211 -8.63 -7.96 -26.02
CA GLU A 211 -8.97 -9.16 -25.24
C GLU A 211 -7.96 -9.49 -24.11
N ASN A 212 -6.73 -8.98 -24.18
CA ASN A 212 -5.68 -9.18 -23.17
C ASN A 212 -4.93 -7.88 -22.87
N PRO A 213 -5.48 -6.99 -22.01
CA PRO A 213 -4.87 -5.71 -21.68
C PRO A 213 -3.66 -5.89 -20.76
N CYS A 214 -2.54 -6.21 -21.40
CA CYS A 214 -1.17 -6.13 -20.93
C CYS A 214 -0.45 -5.02 -21.72
#